data_AF-A0A7C9N8S0-F1
#
_entry.id   AF-A0A7C9N8S0-F1
#
_cell.length_a   1.000
_cell.length_b   1.000
_cell.length_c   1.000
_cell.angle_alpha   90.00
_cell.angle_beta   90.00
_cell.angle_gamma   90.00
#
_symmetry.space_group_name_H-M   'P 1'
#
loop_
_entity.id
_entity.type
_entity.pdbx_description
1 polymer ?
#
loop_
_entity_poly.entity_id
_entity_poly.type
_entity_poly.pdbx_seq_one_letter_code
_entity_poly.pdbx_strand_id
1 'polypeptide(L)'
;MTRPLIAAAVTALAASTLMATPAAATAKTQTIYGYAWADGSNHLRITPTKARLVTQHGVRRYQLTTVAGAKERRIFTDGVRFRRITTACDLKETEGRIRQDKKGLGTTDCDALDLKFVLSLGPAPVKITITPSLTTVAEFLAVPTNPVTAYGTMKRVDDRTVLFKRPGKAAVKLRYTHLGFNRVTKSCSDGWTANVPNEDAGIGTKPCSATAFRNAIRHAGPVTVKAYYQPVSGHLWEVWEALGD
;
A
#
# COMPACT_ATOMS: atom_id res chain seq x y z
N MET A 1 -78.31 -53.46 -18.47
CA MET A 1 -77.24 -53.77 -19.45
C MET A 1 -76.16 -52.70 -19.33
N THR A 2 -74.89 -53.12 -19.29
CA THR A 2 -73.67 -52.39 -19.73
C THR A 2 -73.32 -51.00 -19.13
N ARG A 3 -72.46 -51.03 -18.08
CA ARG A 3 -71.22 -50.25 -17.76
C ARG A 3 -70.66 -49.22 -18.80
N PRO A 4 -69.65 -48.35 -18.50
CA PRO A 4 -69.07 -47.77 -17.24
C PRO A 4 -68.49 -46.31 -17.37
N LEU A 5 -67.60 -45.89 -16.43
CA LEU A 5 -66.46 -44.91 -16.53
C LEU A 5 -66.80 -43.40 -16.38
N ILE A 6 -66.12 -42.53 -15.61
CA ILE A 6 -64.68 -42.28 -15.34
C ILE A 6 -64.48 -41.54 -13.99
N ALA A 7 -63.32 -41.78 -13.37
CA ALA A 7 -62.80 -41.18 -12.14
C ALA A 7 -62.27 -39.73 -12.29
N ALA A 8 -62.21 -38.98 -11.19
CA ALA A 8 -61.16 -37.99 -10.93
C ALA A 8 -61.05 -37.71 -9.42
N ALA A 9 -60.18 -38.45 -8.73
CA ALA A 9 -59.69 -38.09 -7.41
C ALA A 9 -58.46 -37.18 -7.59
N VAL A 10 -58.56 -35.92 -7.16
CA VAL A 10 -57.42 -34.99 -7.13
C VAL A 10 -56.71 -35.19 -5.79
N THR A 11 -55.63 -35.97 -5.78
CA THR A 11 -54.70 -36.04 -4.65
C THR A 11 -53.73 -34.86 -4.73
N ALA A 12 -53.96 -33.84 -3.91
CA ALA A 12 -53.00 -32.76 -3.69
C ALA A 12 -51.81 -33.30 -2.88
N LEU A 13 -50.67 -33.52 -3.54
CA LEU A 13 -49.42 -33.89 -2.91
C LEU A 13 -48.80 -32.64 -2.26
N ALA A 14 -48.90 -32.52 -0.94
CA ALA A 14 -48.19 -31.51 -0.17
C ALA A 14 -46.69 -31.87 -0.11
N ALA A 15 -45.92 -31.34 -1.07
CA ALA A 15 -44.47 -31.42 -1.04
C ALA A 15 -43.93 -30.37 -0.04
N SER A 16 -43.75 -30.79 1.21
CA SER A 16 -42.95 -30.07 2.21
C SER A 16 -41.48 -30.10 1.77
N THR A 17 -41.08 -29.11 0.96
CA THR A 17 -39.68 -28.82 0.70
C THR A 17 -39.08 -28.23 1.98
N LEU A 18 -38.32 -29.06 2.71
CA LEU A 18 -37.34 -28.58 3.67
C LEU A 18 -36.35 -27.70 2.90
N MET A 19 -36.58 -26.39 2.89
CA MET A 19 -35.56 -25.43 2.48
C MET A 19 -34.43 -25.53 3.51
N ALA A 20 -33.40 -26.30 3.17
CA ALA A 20 -32.13 -26.24 3.85
C ALA A 20 -31.62 -24.80 3.72
N THR A 21 -31.74 -24.02 4.79
CA THR A 21 -31.10 -22.72 4.90
C THR A 21 -29.61 -22.89 4.62
N PRO A 22 -29.02 -22.18 3.65
CA PRO A 22 -27.59 -22.27 3.42
C PRO A 22 -26.88 -21.85 4.69
N ALA A 23 -26.02 -22.72 5.22
CA ALA A 23 -25.15 -22.39 6.33
C ALA A 23 -24.32 -21.16 5.91
N ALA A 24 -24.58 -20.02 6.53
CA ALA A 24 -23.80 -18.81 6.31
C ALA A 24 -22.34 -19.14 6.64
N ALA A 25 -21.50 -19.22 5.61
CA ALA A 25 -20.08 -19.35 5.78
C ALA A 25 -19.63 -18.19 6.67
N THR A 26 -19.18 -18.51 7.89
CA THR A 26 -18.75 -17.53 8.87
C THR A 26 -17.54 -16.83 8.28
N ALA A 27 -17.74 -15.67 7.67
CA ALA A 27 -16.67 -14.92 7.05
C ALA A 27 -15.62 -14.61 8.12
N LYS A 28 -14.44 -15.21 7.97
CA LYS A 28 -13.37 -15.17 8.97
C LYS A 28 -12.87 -13.74 9.12
N THR A 29 -12.69 -13.31 10.36
CA THR A 29 -12.00 -12.05 10.65
C THR A 29 -10.57 -12.12 10.14
N GLN A 30 -10.18 -11.18 9.28
CA GLN A 30 -8.80 -11.05 8.79
C GLN A 30 -8.11 -9.87 9.47
N THR A 31 -6.84 -10.05 9.84
CA THR A 31 -6.00 -8.97 10.35
C THR A 31 -4.73 -8.87 9.52
N ILE A 32 -4.40 -7.66 9.07
CA ILE A 32 -3.25 -7.37 8.23
C ILE A 32 -2.47 -6.23 8.88
N TYR A 33 -1.15 -6.39 9.00
CA TYR A 33 -0.24 -5.32 9.41
C TYR A 33 0.70 -4.99 8.25
N GLY A 34 1.04 -3.72 8.10
CA GLY A 34 2.01 -3.28 7.10
C GLY A 34 1.92 -1.79 6.83
N TYR A 35 2.60 -1.38 5.77
CA TYR A 35 2.48 -0.03 5.23
C TYR A 35 1.42 -0.02 4.12
N ALA A 36 0.33 0.71 4.36
CA ALA A 36 -0.71 0.95 3.38
C ALA A 36 -0.34 2.11 2.45
N TRP A 37 -0.71 1.98 1.18
CA TRP A 37 -0.50 2.93 0.11
C TRP A 37 -1.85 3.31 -0.51
N ALA A 38 -2.00 4.55 -0.96
CA ALA A 38 -3.13 4.93 -1.80
C ALA A 38 -3.13 4.10 -3.10
N ASP A 39 -4.31 3.68 -3.54
CA ASP A 39 -4.52 3.00 -4.81
C ASP A 39 -5.79 3.51 -5.50
N GLY A 40 -5.66 4.64 -6.21
CA GLY A 40 -6.81 5.36 -6.76
C GLY A 40 -7.61 6.07 -5.67
N SER A 41 -8.89 6.34 -5.94
CA SER A 41 -9.74 7.20 -5.11
C SER A 41 -10.43 6.49 -3.94
N ASN A 42 -10.50 5.17 -3.95
CA ASN A 42 -11.31 4.38 -3.02
C ASN A 42 -10.70 3.03 -2.64
N HIS A 43 -9.42 2.82 -2.93
CA HIS A 43 -8.70 1.65 -2.45
C HIS A 43 -7.38 2.03 -1.81
N LEU A 44 -6.96 1.18 -0.90
CA LEU A 44 -5.58 1.11 -0.44
C LEU A 44 -4.97 -0.21 -0.87
N ARG A 45 -3.64 -0.22 -0.99
CA ARG A 45 -2.85 -1.44 -1.13
C ARG A 45 -1.95 -1.63 0.06
N ILE A 46 -1.80 -2.87 0.52
CA ILE A 46 -0.94 -3.22 1.65
C ILE A 46 -0.28 -4.57 1.37
N THR A 47 1.03 -4.65 1.62
CA THR A 47 1.73 -5.94 1.65
C THR A 47 1.77 -6.43 3.10
N PRO A 48 1.23 -7.62 3.41
CA PRO A 48 1.26 -8.16 4.76
C PRO A 48 2.69 -8.30 5.30
N THR A 49 2.87 -7.90 6.55
CA THR A 49 4.11 -8.02 7.32
C THR A 49 3.85 -8.73 8.64
N LYS A 50 4.89 -9.33 9.22
CA LYS A 50 4.87 -9.71 10.63
C LYS A 50 5.02 -8.45 11.45
N ALA A 51 4.20 -8.30 12.49
CA ALA A 51 4.23 -7.14 13.37
C ALA A 51 4.48 -7.60 14.81
N ARG A 52 5.49 -7.03 15.45
CA ARG A 52 5.79 -7.23 16.87
C ARG A 52 5.66 -5.92 17.61
N LEU A 53 4.78 -5.86 18.61
CA LEU A 53 4.67 -4.72 19.49
C LEU A 53 5.91 -4.65 20.39
N VAL A 54 6.54 -3.48 20.44
CA VAL A 54 7.70 -3.18 21.28
C VAL A 54 7.48 -1.84 21.98
N THR A 55 8.18 -1.61 23.08
CA THR A 55 8.19 -0.29 23.75
C THR A 55 9.58 0.30 23.61
N GLN A 56 9.67 1.50 23.03
CA GLN A 56 10.91 2.23 22.81
C GLN A 56 10.76 3.65 23.38
N HIS A 57 11.59 4.02 24.36
CA HIS A 57 11.50 5.30 25.07
C HIS A 57 10.09 5.59 25.62
N GLY A 58 9.46 4.58 26.24
CA GLY A 58 8.10 4.70 26.79
C GLY A 58 6.97 4.73 25.75
N VAL A 59 7.28 4.69 24.45
CA VAL A 59 6.32 4.72 23.36
C VAL A 59 6.14 3.32 22.77
N ARG A 60 4.89 2.86 22.67
CA ARG A 60 4.55 1.63 21.96
C ARG A 60 4.74 1.81 20.46
N ARG A 61 5.43 0.87 19.83
CA ARG A 61 5.72 0.84 18.40
C ARG A 61 5.60 -0.57 17.85
N TYR A 62 5.39 -0.71 16.56
CA TYR A 62 5.45 -2.00 15.88
C TYR A 62 6.73 -2.13 15.07
N GLN A 63 7.48 -3.17 15.37
CA GLN A 63 8.53 -3.66 14.48
C GLN A 63 7.90 -4.49 13.38
N LEU A 64 8.08 -4.06 12.13
CA LEU A 64 7.55 -4.75 10.95
C LEU A 64 8.65 -5.53 10.24
N THR A 65 8.38 -6.79 9.93
CA THR A 65 9.27 -7.65 9.16
C THR A 65 8.56 -8.16 7.93
N THR A 66 9.19 -8.01 6.77
CA THR A 66 8.68 -8.52 5.49
C THR A 66 8.44 -10.01 5.55
N VAL A 67 7.30 -10.45 5.00
CA VAL A 67 6.98 -11.87 4.83
C VAL A 67 7.34 -12.27 3.40
N ALA A 68 8.25 -13.23 3.26
CA ALA A 68 8.62 -13.76 1.95
C ALA A 68 7.39 -14.32 1.23
N GLY A 69 7.21 -13.95 -0.03
CA GLY A 69 6.06 -14.38 -0.85
C GLY A 69 4.72 -13.73 -0.49
N ALA A 70 4.67 -12.78 0.46
CA ALA A 70 3.44 -12.10 0.79
C ALA A 70 2.90 -11.32 -0.41
N LYS A 71 1.68 -11.66 -0.82
CA LYS A 71 0.97 -10.99 -1.90
C LYS A 71 0.38 -9.68 -1.41
N GLU A 72 0.54 -8.64 -2.21
CA GLU A 72 -0.14 -7.36 -2.01
C GLU A 72 -1.66 -7.57 -1.98
N ARG A 73 -2.32 -6.91 -1.02
CA ARG A 73 -3.77 -6.91 -0.86
C ARG A 73 -4.28 -5.54 -1.22
N ARG A 74 -5.36 -5.52 -2.01
CA ARG A 74 -6.12 -4.32 -2.34
C ARG A 74 -7.39 -4.34 -1.50
N ILE A 75 -7.67 -3.24 -0.80
CA ILE A 75 -8.76 -3.13 0.17
C ILE A 75 -9.56 -1.88 -0.16
N PHE A 76 -10.87 -2.03 -0.25
CA PHE A 76 -11.80 -0.94 -0.47
C PHE A 76 -11.86 -0.05 0.77
N THR A 77 -11.84 1.26 0.58
CA THR A 77 -11.72 2.23 1.68
C THR A 77 -13.02 2.97 2.00
N ASP A 78 -14.05 2.90 1.16
CA ASP A 78 -15.29 3.59 1.50
C ASP A 78 -16.03 2.83 2.61
N GLY A 79 -16.55 3.57 3.59
CA GLY A 79 -17.22 3.00 4.77
C GLY A 79 -16.29 2.35 5.80
N VAL A 80 -14.96 2.50 5.67
CA VAL A 80 -14.04 2.03 6.71
C VAL A 80 -14.13 2.91 7.95
N ARG A 81 -13.98 2.29 9.13
CA ARG A 81 -13.66 3.03 10.35
C ARG A 81 -12.17 3.30 10.39
N PHE A 82 -11.76 4.55 10.46
CA PHE A 82 -10.35 4.92 10.56
C PHE A 82 -10.01 5.39 11.98
N ARG A 83 -8.85 4.96 12.50
CA ARG A 83 -8.36 5.38 13.82
C ARG A 83 -6.92 5.86 13.73
N ARG A 84 -6.68 7.10 14.14
CA ARG A 84 -5.37 7.76 14.03
C ARG A 84 -4.59 7.79 15.33
N ILE A 85 -3.26 7.88 15.20
CA ILE A 85 -2.35 8.10 16.33
C ILE A 85 -2.22 9.57 16.73
N THR A 86 -2.65 10.48 15.86
CA THR A 86 -2.67 11.93 16.10
C THR A 86 -3.81 12.32 17.02
N THR A 87 -3.78 13.52 17.58
CA THR A 87 -4.85 14.00 18.47
C THR A 87 -6.11 14.47 17.72
N ALA A 88 -5.99 14.80 16.43
CA ALA A 88 -7.07 15.18 15.54
C ALA A 88 -6.87 14.59 14.13
N CYS A 89 -7.94 14.57 13.33
CA CYS A 89 -7.98 13.87 12.05
C CYS A 89 -7.30 14.59 10.88
N ASP A 90 -7.07 15.89 11.00
CA ASP A 90 -6.47 16.77 9.99
C ASP A 90 -4.95 16.98 10.17
N LEU A 91 -4.39 16.56 11.30
CA LEU A 91 -2.96 16.72 11.59
C LEU A 91 -2.09 15.81 10.69
N LYS A 92 -0.99 16.36 10.15
CA LYS A 92 -0.02 15.57 9.36
C LYS A 92 0.85 14.68 10.23
N GLU A 93 1.21 15.17 11.41
CA GLU A 93 2.13 14.54 12.35
C GLU A 93 1.53 14.51 13.76
N THR A 94 2.19 13.81 14.68
CA THR A 94 1.71 13.72 16.08
C THR A 94 1.86 15.00 16.89
N GLU A 95 2.66 15.96 16.43
CA GLU A 95 2.96 17.21 17.16
C GLU A 95 3.44 16.96 18.60
N GLY A 96 4.15 15.84 18.82
CA GLY A 96 4.62 15.40 20.13
C GLY A 96 3.54 14.77 21.04
N ARG A 97 2.29 14.65 20.58
CA ARG A 97 1.17 14.07 21.34
C ARG A 97 0.60 12.84 20.63
N ILE A 98 0.75 11.68 21.25
CA ILE A 98 0.35 10.39 20.68
C ILE A 98 -0.92 9.87 21.36
N ARG A 99 -1.94 9.52 20.57
CA ARG A 99 -3.19 8.88 21.00
C ARG A 99 -3.17 7.40 20.61
N GLN A 100 -2.79 6.53 21.55
CA GLN A 100 -2.76 5.09 21.32
C GLN A 100 -3.31 4.28 22.48
N ASP A 101 -3.89 3.12 22.18
CA ASP A 101 -4.38 2.15 23.16
C ASP A 101 -3.25 1.30 23.76
N LYS A 102 -3.62 0.35 24.64
CA LYS A 102 -2.68 -0.59 25.26
C LYS A 102 -1.97 -1.50 24.26
N LYS A 103 -2.52 -1.66 23.05
CA LYS A 103 -1.95 -2.43 21.94
C LYS A 103 -1.08 -1.56 21.02
N GLY A 104 -0.96 -0.26 21.28
CA GLY A 104 -0.18 0.66 20.44
C GLY A 104 -0.90 1.05 19.14
N LEU A 105 -2.22 0.95 19.11
CA LEU A 105 -3.05 1.35 17.97
C LEU A 105 -3.70 2.71 18.21
N GLY A 106 -3.85 3.49 17.16
CA GLY A 106 -4.51 4.79 17.17
C GLY A 106 -5.91 4.72 17.79
N THR A 107 -6.28 5.77 18.53
CA THR A 107 -7.59 5.86 19.20
C THR A 107 -8.48 6.98 18.72
N THR A 108 -7.92 7.95 17.99
CA THR A 108 -8.69 9.08 17.47
C THR A 108 -9.54 8.59 16.32
N ASP A 109 -10.86 8.59 16.49
CA ASP A 109 -11.79 8.11 15.47
C ASP A 109 -11.94 9.15 14.36
N CYS A 110 -11.70 8.72 13.13
CA CYS A 110 -11.69 9.51 11.91
C CYS A 110 -12.44 8.76 10.79
N ASP A 111 -12.67 9.43 9.67
CA ASP A 111 -13.45 8.87 8.57
C ASP A 111 -12.58 8.36 7.39
N ALA A 112 -13.26 7.95 6.31
CA ALA A 112 -12.58 7.46 5.11
C ALA A 112 -11.88 8.57 4.31
N LEU A 113 -12.33 9.83 4.38
CA LEU A 113 -11.67 10.96 3.74
C LEU A 113 -10.35 11.29 4.45
N ASP A 114 -10.33 11.21 5.77
CA ASP A 114 -9.12 11.36 6.57
C ASP A 114 -8.08 10.28 6.22
N LEU A 115 -8.52 9.03 6.01
CA LEU A 115 -7.63 7.97 5.53
C LEU A 115 -7.05 8.29 4.15
N LYS A 116 -7.88 8.83 3.23
CA LYS A 116 -7.41 9.25 1.90
C LYS A 116 -6.38 10.37 2.01
N PHE A 117 -6.61 11.34 2.89
CA PHE A 117 -5.64 12.39 3.20
C PHE A 117 -4.31 11.81 3.68
N VAL A 118 -4.33 10.91 4.68
CA VAL A 118 -3.11 10.28 5.20
C VAL A 118 -2.34 9.51 4.10
N LEU A 119 -3.03 8.70 3.30
CA LEU A 119 -2.40 7.94 2.22
C LEU A 119 -1.89 8.84 1.08
N SER A 120 -2.38 10.08 0.98
CA SER A 120 -1.87 11.08 0.03
C SER A 120 -0.51 11.67 0.47
N LEU A 121 -0.14 11.54 1.75
CA LEU A 121 1.16 12.01 2.25
C LEU A 121 2.27 10.96 2.04
N GLY A 122 1.91 9.70 1.85
CA GLY A 122 2.86 8.60 1.71
C GLY A 122 2.34 7.29 2.32
N PRO A 123 3.22 6.31 2.53
CA PRO A 123 2.84 5.05 3.15
C PRO A 123 2.49 5.23 4.63
N ALA A 124 1.35 4.70 5.03
CA ALA A 124 0.88 4.75 6.41
C ALA A 124 1.07 3.39 7.11
N PRO A 125 1.78 3.31 8.24
CA PRO A 125 1.83 2.10 9.06
C PRO A 125 0.47 1.84 9.71
N VAL A 126 -0.21 0.75 9.29
CA VAL A 126 -1.56 0.44 9.72
C VAL A 126 -1.77 -1.03 10.05
N LYS A 127 -2.68 -1.26 11.01
CA LYS A 127 -3.35 -2.53 11.21
C LYS A 127 -4.74 -2.43 10.58
N ILE A 128 -5.08 -3.37 9.71
CA ILE A 128 -6.40 -3.49 9.12
C ILE A 128 -7.07 -4.73 9.67
N THR A 129 -8.27 -4.57 10.20
CA THR A 129 -9.14 -5.67 10.63
C THR A 129 -10.39 -5.67 9.76
N ILE A 130 -10.63 -6.78 9.06
CA ILE A 130 -11.77 -6.98 8.18
C ILE A 130 -12.66 -8.03 8.84
N THR A 131 -13.87 -7.63 9.21
CA THR A 131 -14.95 -8.51 9.66
C THR A 131 -16.03 -8.58 8.58
N PRO A 132 -17.07 -9.44 8.71
CA PRO A 132 -18.17 -9.47 7.75
C PRO A 132 -18.93 -8.14 7.61
N SER A 133 -18.91 -7.31 8.66
CA SER A 133 -19.72 -6.09 8.74
C SER A 133 -18.91 -4.80 8.68
N LEU A 134 -17.60 -4.84 8.96
CA LEU A 134 -16.80 -3.61 9.06
C LEU A 134 -15.33 -3.87 8.75
N THR A 135 -14.75 -2.95 7.98
CA THR A 135 -13.29 -2.81 7.87
C THR A 135 -12.84 -1.67 8.77
N THR A 136 -11.93 -1.97 9.70
CA THR A 136 -11.28 -0.96 10.55
C THR A 136 -9.81 -0.83 10.16
N VAL A 137 -9.38 0.40 9.92
CA VAL A 137 -7.98 0.75 9.70
C VAL A 137 -7.50 1.53 10.92
N ALA A 138 -6.48 1.05 11.61
CA ALA A 138 -5.89 1.75 12.74
C ALA A 138 -4.41 2.03 12.46
N GLU A 139 -4.03 3.30 12.51
CA GLU A 139 -2.62 3.71 12.49
C GLU A 139 -1.88 3.18 13.70
N PHE A 140 -0.57 2.99 13.55
CA PHE A 140 0.33 2.75 14.67
C PHE A 140 1.67 3.42 14.41
N LEU A 141 2.49 3.58 15.44
CA LEU A 141 3.87 4.01 15.26
C LEU A 141 4.75 2.84 14.86
N ALA A 142 5.41 2.90 13.70
CA ALA A 142 6.42 1.92 13.34
C ALA A 142 7.73 2.20 14.08
N VAL A 143 8.53 1.14 14.30
CA VAL A 143 9.94 1.31 14.68
C VAL A 143 10.66 2.02 13.52
N PRO A 144 11.38 3.13 13.77
CA PRO A 144 12.12 3.82 12.73
C PRO A 144 13.18 2.90 12.12
N THR A 145 13.31 2.93 10.80
CA THR A 145 14.38 2.23 10.09
C THR A 145 15.18 3.22 9.28
N ASN A 146 16.49 2.95 9.15
CA ASN A 146 17.36 3.86 8.43
C ASN A 146 17.05 3.81 6.93
N PRO A 147 16.86 4.97 6.30
CA PRO A 147 16.73 5.04 4.88
C PRO A 147 18.06 4.68 4.22
N VAL A 148 18.01 4.25 2.96
CA VAL A 148 19.16 3.77 2.19
C VAL A 148 19.31 4.64 0.95
N THR A 149 20.54 5.12 0.73
CA THR A 149 20.96 5.68 -0.55
C THR A 149 21.88 4.69 -1.23
N ALA A 150 21.56 4.25 -2.46
CA ALA A 150 22.37 3.27 -3.16
C ALA A 150 22.27 3.38 -4.68
N TYR A 151 23.33 2.94 -5.36
CA TYR A 151 23.33 2.70 -6.80
C TYR A 151 22.68 1.36 -7.14
N GLY A 152 22.09 1.30 -8.33
CA GLY A 152 21.55 0.07 -8.87
C GLY A 152 20.74 0.30 -10.14
N THR A 153 20.04 -0.76 -10.55
CA THR A 153 19.16 -0.72 -11.71
C THR A 153 17.72 -0.56 -11.26
N MET A 154 16.99 0.35 -11.90
CA MET A 154 15.58 0.59 -11.68
C MET A 154 14.79 0.20 -12.93
N LYS A 155 13.64 -0.44 -12.75
CA LYS A 155 12.71 -0.78 -13.82
C LYS A 155 11.31 -0.34 -13.43
N ARG A 156 10.59 0.30 -14.36
CA ARG A 156 9.18 0.65 -14.16
C ARG A 156 8.32 -0.61 -14.00
N VAL A 157 7.39 -0.58 -13.05
CA VAL A 157 6.29 -1.55 -12.93
C VAL A 157 4.99 -0.90 -13.38
N ASP A 158 4.65 0.22 -12.76
CA ASP A 158 3.50 1.05 -13.09
C ASP A 158 3.83 2.54 -12.88
N ASP A 159 2.84 3.42 -12.93
CA ASP A 159 3.05 4.87 -12.85
C ASP A 159 3.63 5.35 -11.52
N ARG A 160 3.49 4.60 -10.42
CA ARG A 160 4.03 4.99 -9.11
C ARG A 160 4.86 3.90 -8.45
N THR A 161 5.18 2.85 -9.20
CA THR A 161 5.89 1.67 -8.70
C THR A 161 7.06 1.33 -9.60
N VAL A 162 8.19 1.07 -8.96
CA VAL A 162 9.41 0.59 -9.62
C VAL A 162 9.96 -0.63 -8.91
N LEU A 163 10.71 -1.45 -9.62
CA LEU A 163 11.60 -2.44 -9.04
C LEU A 163 13.01 -1.87 -9.04
N PHE A 164 13.64 -1.83 -7.88
CA PHE A 164 15.02 -1.40 -7.72
C PHE A 164 15.88 -2.59 -7.31
N LYS A 165 16.98 -2.82 -8.02
CA LYS A 165 17.90 -3.94 -7.80
C LYS A 165 19.31 -3.40 -7.60
N ARG A 166 19.89 -3.69 -6.44
CA ARG A 166 21.31 -3.45 -6.15
C ARG A 166 22.14 -4.67 -6.57
N PRO A 167 23.42 -4.48 -6.94
CA PRO A 167 24.34 -5.59 -7.14
C PRO A 167 24.35 -6.54 -5.93
N GLY A 168 24.26 -7.85 -6.18
CA GLY A 168 24.28 -8.88 -5.13
C GLY A 168 23.10 -8.89 -4.15
N LYS A 169 22.02 -8.13 -4.40
CA LYS A 169 20.82 -8.09 -3.54
C LYS A 169 19.56 -8.43 -4.31
N ALA A 170 18.55 -8.93 -3.58
CA ALA A 170 17.21 -9.10 -4.13
C ALA A 170 16.62 -7.75 -4.55
N ALA A 171 15.81 -7.75 -5.61
CA ALA A 171 15.08 -6.58 -6.04
C ALA A 171 14.04 -6.19 -4.98
N VAL A 172 13.88 -4.89 -4.75
CA VAL A 172 12.87 -4.33 -3.86
C VAL A 172 11.83 -3.57 -4.68
N LYS A 173 10.54 -3.82 -4.38
CA LYS A 173 9.43 -3.06 -4.96
C LYS A 173 9.33 -1.75 -4.19
N LEU A 174 9.55 -0.63 -4.89
CA LEU A 174 9.45 0.70 -4.32
C LEU A 174 8.26 1.44 -4.92
N ARG A 175 7.65 2.31 -4.11
CA ARG A 175 6.53 3.17 -4.48
C ARG A 175 6.80 4.60 -4.04
N TYR A 176 6.15 5.55 -4.68
CA TYR A 176 6.26 6.96 -4.33
C TYR A 176 4.94 7.69 -4.49
N THR A 177 4.67 8.61 -3.57
CA THR A 177 3.55 9.57 -3.70
C THR A 177 4.08 10.92 -4.19
N HIS A 178 5.19 11.35 -3.60
CA HIS A 178 6.05 12.44 -4.06
C HIS A 178 7.43 11.87 -4.38
N LEU A 179 8.12 12.45 -5.36
CA LEU A 179 9.43 11.98 -5.80
C LEU A 179 10.30 13.15 -6.22
N GLY A 180 11.46 13.29 -5.58
CA GLY A 180 12.57 14.07 -6.11
C GLY A 180 13.21 13.32 -7.27
N PHE A 181 13.43 14.00 -8.39
CA PHE A 181 14.05 13.40 -9.55
C PHE A 181 15.10 14.33 -10.13
N ASN A 182 16.34 13.87 -10.22
CA ASN A 182 17.44 14.65 -10.78
C ASN A 182 18.00 13.95 -12.00
N ARG A 183 18.20 14.72 -13.07
CA ARG A 183 18.59 14.20 -14.39
C ARG A 183 19.99 14.64 -14.76
N VAL A 184 20.66 13.76 -15.52
CA VAL A 184 21.93 14.10 -16.19
C VAL A 184 21.69 14.90 -17.48
N THR A 185 20.46 14.83 -18.00
CA THR A 185 20.09 15.36 -19.31
C THR A 185 19.88 16.86 -19.32
N LYS A 186 19.97 17.48 -20.50
CA LYS A 186 19.80 18.93 -20.71
C LYS A 186 18.40 19.39 -20.32
N SER A 187 17.37 18.63 -20.69
CA SER A 187 15.96 18.90 -20.45
C SER A 187 15.28 17.78 -19.66
N CYS A 188 14.27 18.13 -18.87
CA CYS A 188 13.42 17.16 -18.16
C CYS A 188 12.59 16.28 -19.10
N SER A 189 12.46 16.65 -20.37
CA SER A 189 11.74 15.89 -21.41
C SER A 189 12.62 14.92 -22.19
N ASP A 190 13.94 14.94 -21.99
CA ASP A 190 14.87 14.12 -22.79
C ASP A 190 14.69 12.62 -22.52
N GLY A 191 15.13 11.78 -23.46
CA GLY A 191 15.26 10.34 -23.22
C GLY A 191 16.22 10.05 -22.06
N TRP A 192 16.12 8.87 -21.44
CA TRP A 192 17.02 8.49 -20.36
C TRP A 192 18.49 8.58 -20.82
N THR A 193 19.34 9.27 -20.06
CA THR A 193 20.77 9.50 -20.38
C THR A 193 21.06 10.13 -21.76
N ALA A 194 20.08 10.77 -22.39
CA ALA A 194 20.29 11.50 -23.64
C ALA A 194 20.77 12.94 -23.38
N ASN A 195 21.63 13.50 -24.23
CA ASN A 195 22.08 14.90 -24.17
C ASN A 195 22.54 15.30 -22.76
N VAL A 196 23.73 14.88 -22.33
CA VAL A 196 24.20 14.88 -20.93
C VAL A 196 25.10 16.10 -20.59
N PRO A 197 24.55 17.25 -20.12
CA PRO A 197 25.34 18.35 -19.60
C PRO A 197 25.18 18.60 -18.09
N ASN A 198 24.26 17.91 -17.41
CA ASN A 198 23.89 18.20 -16.01
C ASN A 198 24.29 17.06 -15.09
N GLU A 199 25.57 16.71 -15.09
CA GLU A 199 26.09 15.65 -14.24
C GLU A 199 27.24 16.18 -13.35
N ASP A 200 27.33 15.62 -12.15
CA ASP A 200 28.49 15.71 -11.28
C ASP A 200 28.82 14.30 -10.78
N ALA A 201 30.06 13.85 -11.01
CA ALA A 201 30.50 12.48 -10.75
C ALA A 201 29.56 11.40 -11.33
N GLY A 202 29.06 11.62 -12.55
CA GLY A 202 28.15 10.72 -13.26
C GLY A 202 26.72 10.70 -12.74
N ILE A 203 26.36 11.62 -11.83
CA ILE A 203 25.04 11.73 -11.20
C ILE A 203 24.32 13.00 -11.64
N GLY A 204 23.03 12.86 -11.96
CA GLY A 204 22.21 13.99 -12.40
C GLY A 204 22.09 15.10 -11.38
N THR A 205 22.25 16.35 -11.81
CA THR A 205 22.14 17.56 -10.98
C THR A 205 20.93 18.42 -11.33
N LYS A 206 20.25 18.15 -12.46
CA LYS A 206 19.09 18.93 -12.90
C LYS A 206 17.81 18.46 -12.21
N PRO A 207 17.17 19.27 -11.34
CA PRO A 207 15.92 18.89 -10.71
C PRO A 207 14.77 18.87 -11.73
N CYS A 208 13.97 17.82 -11.66
CA CYS A 208 12.81 17.57 -12.50
C CYS A 208 11.65 17.03 -11.66
N SER A 209 10.43 17.11 -12.20
CA SER A 209 9.23 16.67 -11.50
C SER A 209 9.07 15.14 -11.52
N ALA A 210 8.26 14.62 -10.59
CA ALA A 210 7.81 13.22 -10.63
C ALA A 210 7.10 12.87 -11.96
N THR A 211 6.46 13.84 -12.63
CA THR A 211 5.87 13.64 -13.96
C THR A 211 6.95 13.42 -15.03
N ALA A 212 8.02 14.21 -15.00
CA ALA A 212 9.17 13.99 -15.88
C ALA A 212 9.79 12.61 -15.66
N PHE A 213 9.94 12.17 -14.40
CA PHE A 213 10.40 10.81 -14.09
C PHE A 213 9.51 9.74 -14.72
N ARG A 214 8.19 9.83 -14.51
CA ARG A 214 7.23 8.85 -15.07
C ARG A 214 7.34 8.77 -16.59
N ASN A 215 7.50 9.89 -17.27
CA ASN A 215 7.61 9.93 -18.72
C ASN A 215 8.95 9.36 -19.20
N ALA A 216 10.06 9.74 -18.54
CA ALA A 216 11.39 9.25 -18.88
C ALA A 216 11.52 7.73 -18.72
N ILE A 217 11.03 7.17 -17.60
CA ILE A 217 11.14 5.73 -17.33
C ILE A 217 10.07 4.88 -18.02
N ARG A 218 9.02 5.48 -18.60
CA ARG A 218 7.92 4.75 -19.29
C ARG A 218 8.42 3.95 -20.48
N HIS A 219 9.33 4.52 -21.25
CA HIS A 219 9.87 3.94 -22.47
C HIS A 219 11.32 3.47 -22.31
N ALA A 220 11.90 3.70 -21.14
CA ALA A 220 13.22 3.20 -20.82
C ALA A 220 13.16 1.70 -20.45
N GLY A 221 14.21 0.97 -20.81
CA GLY A 221 14.47 -0.35 -20.25
C GLY A 221 14.83 -0.26 -18.76
N PRO A 222 15.48 -1.29 -18.20
CA PRO A 222 16.16 -1.13 -16.92
C PRO A 222 17.19 0.00 -17.01
N VAL A 223 17.17 0.93 -16.06
CA VAL A 223 17.99 2.14 -16.06
C VAL A 223 18.91 2.21 -14.84
N THR A 224 20.09 2.79 -15.01
CA THR A 224 21.02 3.00 -13.89
C THR A 224 20.64 4.26 -13.13
N VAL A 225 20.56 4.13 -11.80
CA VAL A 225 20.17 5.20 -10.89
C VAL A 225 20.97 5.13 -9.60
N LYS A 226 21.03 6.28 -8.93
CA LYS A 226 21.15 6.35 -7.48
C LYS A 226 19.76 6.58 -6.91
N ALA A 227 19.39 5.88 -5.84
CA ALA A 227 18.06 5.97 -5.24
C ALA A 227 18.15 6.14 -3.73
N TYR A 228 17.33 7.03 -3.17
CA TYR A 228 17.13 7.23 -1.74
C TYR A 228 15.74 6.73 -1.33
N TYR A 229 15.69 5.70 -0.48
CA TYR A 229 14.45 4.98 -0.19
C TYR A 229 14.41 4.36 1.21
N GLN A 230 13.22 4.01 1.68
CA GLN A 230 12.97 3.28 2.92
C GLN A 230 12.73 1.79 2.63
N PRO A 231 13.62 0.86 3.01
CA PRO A 231 13.49 -0.54 2.67
C PRO A 231 12.23 -1.24 3.22
N VAL A 232 11.77 -0.85 4.42
CA VAL A 232 10.65 -1.55 5.08
C VAL A 232 9.29 -1.09 4.57
N SER A 233 9.08 0.22 4.40
CA SER A 233 7.84 0.74 3.83
C SER A 233 7.80 0.65 2.30
N GLY A 234 8.97 0.52 1.66
CA GLY A 234 9.13 0.56 0.22
C GLY A 234 8.97 1.98 -0.34
N HIS A 235 9.14 3.03 0.47
CA HIS A 235 9.02 4.41 0.00
C HIS A 235 10.27 4.85 -0.75
N LEU A 236 10.12 5.25 -2.00
CA LEU A 236 11.14 5.95 -2.78
C LEU A 236 10.93 7.44 -2.64
N TRP A 237 11.93 8.15 -2.09
CA TRP A 237 11.86 9.60 -1.93
C TRP A 237 12.56 10.33 -3.05
N GLU A 238 13.72 9.85 -3.49
CA GLU A 238 14.53 10.53 -4.49
C GLU A 238 15.25 9.56 -5.43
N VAL A 239 15.35 9.96 -6.68
CA VAL A 239 16.09 9.26 -7.73
C VAL A 239 16.98 10.26 -8.45
N TRP A 240 18.22 9.85 -8.68
CA TRP A 240 19.12 10.51 -9.61
C TRP A 240 19.38 9.57 -10.78
N GLU A 241 19.25 10.08 -12.00
CA GLU A 241 19.82 9.42 -13.17
C GLU A 241 21.34 9.28 -12.96
N ALA A 242 21.87 8.14 -13.35
CA ALA A 242 23.30 7.86 -13.27
C ALA A 242 23.79 7.29 -14.61
N LEU A 243 24.99 7.69 -15.03
CA LEU A 243 25.59 7.21 -16.28
C LEU A 243 26.09 5.76 -16.22
N GLY A 244 26.18 5.19 -15.02
CA GLY A 244 26.90 3.94 -14.78
C GLY A 244 28.33 4.21 -14.35
N ASP A 245 28.95 3.19 -13.75
CA ASP A 245 30.40 3.15 -13.53
C ASP A 245 31.09 2.64 -14.81
#